data_AF-A0A662LSU6-F1
#
_entry.id   AF-A0A662LSU6-F1
#
_cell.length_a   1.000
_cell.length_b   1.000
_cell.length_c   1.000
_cell.angle_alpha   90.00
_cell.angle_beta   90.00
_cell.angle_gamma   90.00
#
_symmetry.space_group_name_H-M   'P 1'
#
loop_
_entity.id
_entity.type
_entity.pdbx_description
1 polymer ?
#
loop_
_entity_poly.entity_id
_entity_poly.type
_entity_poly.pdbx_seq_one_letter_code
_entity_poly.pdbx_strand_id
1 'polypeptide(L)'
;METFRKKYSFHDISPREYMYFPKGTLEMGKKGSFSRLELIHITTAMMILIICFTFTLSLNNVLWSYLNGFNLPRFQQGFALSIIAVFCAFFFHEMSHKLTAQHYRLWSEFRMNLKSLLISLVLSITTGFVFAAPGTVMFRGEPRVFEEGHIALAGPLANIILASMFTPVYLTLFTDSIGLIPKMIGFICLINIVFGSFNLLPFKSFDGYKVIQWNKYVWIIMVMYSLILFLIISPFIPKLLPIY
;
A
#
# COMPACT_ATOMS: atom_id res chain seq x y z
N MET A 1 11.91 14.81 -48.15
CA MET A 1 12.03 13.63 -47.27
C MET A 1 12.01 14.14 -45.83
N GLU A 2 10.82 14.17 -45.22
CA GLU A 2 10.63 14.65 -43.85
C GLU A 2 11.12 13.60 -42.84
N THR A 3 12.07 13.99 -42.01
CA THR A 3 12.51 13.23 -40.83
C THR A 3 11.42 13.29 -39.76
N PHE A 4 10.69 12.20 -39.56
CA PHE A 4 9.79 12.04 -38.42
C PHE A 4 10.58 12.02 -37.11
N ARG A 5 10.71 13.19 -36.46
CA ARG A 5 11.00 13.27 -35.02
C ARG A 5 9.81 12.65 -34.28
N LYS A 6 9.97 11.41 -33.80
CA LYS A 6 9.04 10.82 -32.82
C LYS A 6 9.00 11.72 -31.59
N LYS A 7 7.90 12.45 -31.40
CA LYS A 7 7.56 13.08 -30.12
C LYS A 7 7.21 11.95 -29.17
N TYR A 8 8.10 11.64 -28.23
CA TYR A 8 7.76 10.76 -27.10
C TYR A 8 6.75 11.50 -26.21
N SER A 9 5.56 10.93 -26.04
CA SER A 9 4.61 11.39 -25.03
C SER A 9 5.07 10.90 -23.67
N PHE A 10 4.87 11.69 -22.61
CA PHE A 10 5.21 11.29 -21.23
C PHE A 10 4.51 9.99 -20.80
N HIS A 11 3.46 9.57 -21.52
CA HIS A 11 2.70 8.34 -21.30
C HIS A 11 3.24 7.09 -22.01
N ASP A 12 4.28 7.22 -22.86
CA ASP A 12 4.87 6.10 -23.60
C ASP A 12 6.01 5.41 -22.84
N ILE A 13 6.37 5.95 -21.68
CA ILE A 13 7.50 5.45 -20.92
C ILE A 13 7.03 4.21 -20.15
N SER A 14 7.34 3.04 -20.72
CA SER A 14 6.99 1.77 -20.09
C SER A 14 7.62 1.70 -18.69
N PRO A 15 6.99 1.05 -17.70
CA PRO A 15 7.58 0.85 -16.38
C PRO A 15 9.02 0.31 -16.43
N ARG A 16 9.41 -0.37 -17.51
CA ARG A 16 10.76 -0.89 -17.77
C ARG A 16 11.83 0.18 -17.91
N GLU A 17 11.49 1.40 -18.32
CA GLU A 17 12.49 2.46 -18.63
C GLU A 17 13.00 3.20 -17.37
N TYR A 18 12.29 3.12 -16.24
CA TYR A 18 12.78 3.63 -14.94
C TYR A 18 13.22 2.53 -13.97
N MET A 19 12.98 1.27 -14.31
CA MET A 19 13.29 0.13 -13.45
C MET A 19 14.69 -0.40 -13.76
N TYR A 20 15.61 -0.21 -12.81
CA TYR A 20 16.90 -0.88 -12.86
C TYR A 20 16.70 -2.40 -12.79
N PHE A 21 16.93 -3.05 -13.92
CA PHE A 21 17.06 -4.48 -14.00
C PHE A 21 18.56 -4.84 -13.96
N PRO A 22 19.03 -5.56 -12.94
CA PRO A 22 20.40 -6.05 -12.97
C PRO A 22 20.61 -6.91 -14.23
N LYS A 23 21.68 -6.63 -14.97
CA LYS A 23 22.15 -7.44 -16.10
C LYS A 23 23.01 -8.59 -15.56
N GLY A 24 22.80 -9.81 -16.04
CA GLY A 24 23.55 -11.01 -15.63
C GLY A 24 22.66 -12.19 -15.24
N THR A 25 23.27 -13.32 -14.86
CA THR A 25 22.57 -14.45 -14.21
C THR A 25 22.07 -13.98 -12.85
N LEU A 26 20.74 -13.93 -12.68
CA LEU A 26 20.15 -13.59 -11.39
C LEU A 26 20.36 -14.76 -10.45
N GLU A 27 21.36 -14.65 -9.58
CA GLU A 27 21.49 -15.62 -8.51
C GLU A 27 20.29 -15.48 -7.57
N MET A 28 19.66 -16.62 -7.34
CA MET A 28 18.55 -16.75 -6.42
C MET A 28 19.06 -16.51 -5.00
N GLY A 29 18.80 -15.31 -4.47
CA GLY A 29 19.02 -15.04 -3.06
C GLY A 29 18.21 -16.02 -2.20
N LYS A 30 18.69 -16.32 -0.98
CA LYS A 30 17.95 -17.16 -0.02
C LYS A 30 16.54 -16.59 0.20
N LYS A 31 15.57 -17.43 0.56
CA LYS A 31 14.23 -16.95 0.99
C LYS A 31 14.39 -15.90 2.10
N GLY A 32 13.70 -14.77 1.97
CA GLY A 32 13.82 -13.63 2.86
C GLY A 32 15.09 -12.78 2.67
N SER A 33 15.91 -13.03 1.64
CA SER A 33 17.08 -12.19 1.37
C SER A 33 16.65 -10.82 0.83
N PHE A 34 17.41 -9.78 1.20
CA PHE A 34 17.23 -8.42 0.74
C PHE A 34 18.52 -7.90 0.12
N SER A 35 18.41 -7.24 -1.03
CA SER A 35 19.54 -6.49 -1.57
C SER A 35 19.67 -5.15 -0.82
N ARG A 36 20.89 -4.59 -0.78
CA ARG A 36 21.11 -3.26 -0.18
C ARG A 36 20.24 -2.19 -0.87
N LEU A 37 20.09 -2.28 -2.19
CA LEU A 37 19.27 -1.37 -2.97
C LEU A 37 17.78 -1.49 -2.61
N GLU A 38 17.29 -2.72 -2.43
CA GLU A 38 15.92 -2.95 -1.99
C GLU A 38 15.66 -2.38 -0.60
N LEU A 39 16.56 -2.57 0.37
CA LEU A 39 16.43 -1.98 1.70
C LEU A 39 16.35 -0.45 1.61
N ILE A 40 17.20 0.17 0.80
CA ILE A 40 17.16 1.62 0.57
C ILE A 40 15.80 2.02 -0.02
N HIS A 41 15.29 1.29 -1.01
CA HIS A 41 14.01 1.61 -1.65
C HIS A 41 12.82 1.44 -0.70
N ILE A 42 12.74 0.33 0.03
CA ILE A 42 11.65 0.08 0.99
C ILE A 42 11.67 1.15 2.08
N THR A 43 12.84 1.39 2.68
CA THR A 43 12.96 2.40 3.76
C THR A 43 12.65 3.80 3.27
N THR A 44 13.13 4.19 2.08
CA THR A 44 12.82 5.50 1.47
C THR A 44 11.32 5.64 1.19
N ALA A 45 10.69 4.62 0.63
CA ALA A 45 9.24 4.62 0.37
C ALA A 45 8.45 4.74 1.68
N MET A 46 8.83 3.99 2.72
CA MET A 46 8.19 4.06 4.04
C MET A 46 8.32 5.45 4.66
N MET A 47 9.51 6.05 4.64
CA MET A 47 9.71 7.40 5.19
C MET A 47 8.87 8.45 4.48
N ILE A 48 8.81 8.42 3.14
CA ILE A 48 7.98 9.36 2.37
C ILE A 48 6.50 9.12 2.66
N LEU A 49 6.04 7.86 2.68
CA LEU A 49 4.64 7.54 2.98
C LEU A 49 4.25 7.95 4.40
N ILE A 50 5.12 7.79 5.40
CA ILE A 50 4.89 8.26 6.77
C ILE A 50 4.63 9.78 6.76
N ILE A 51 5.46 10.55 6.06
CA ILE A 51 5.27 12.00 5.93
C ILE A 51 3.93 12.31 5.27
N CYS A 52 3.63 11.68 4.13
CA CYS A 52 2.35 11.87 3.44
C CYS A 52 1.16 11.57 4.37
N PHE A 53 1.10 10.37 4.94
CA PHE A 53 0.00 9.99 5.81
C PHE A 53 -0.09 10.88 7.06
N THR A 54 1.03 11.39 7.59
CA THR A 54 1.00 12.34 8.71
C THR A 54 0.25 13.63 8.33
N PHE A 55 0.58 14.25 7.20
CA PHE A 55 -0.07 15.50 6.77
C PHE A 55 -1.54 15.29 6.38
N THR A 56 -1.84 14.16 5.75
CA THR A 56 -3.20 13.79 5.38
C THR A 56 -4.07 13.48 6.60
N LEU A 57 -3.61 12.61 7.49
CA LEU A 57 -4.42 12.18 8.64
C LEU A 57 -4.58 13.31 9.65
N SER A 58 -3.54 14.10 9.90
CA SER A 58 -3.62 15.21 10.87
C SER A 58 -4.39 16.43 10.38
N LEU A 59 -4.77 16.47 9.09
CA LEU A 59 -5.35 17.64 8.42
C LEU A 59 -4.49 18.92 8.54
N ASN A 60 -3.18 18.78 8.74
CA ASN A 60 -2.23 19.90 8.79
C ASN A 60 -1.55 20.18 7.44
N ASN A 61 -2.20 19.81 6.32
CA ASN A 61 -1.76 20.20 4.99
C ASN A 61 -1.89 21.73 4.80
N VAL A 62 -1.17 22.29 3.83
CA VAL A 62 -1.07 23.74 3.61
C VAL A 62 -2.44 24.39 3.45
N LEU A 63 -3.33 23.79 2.64
CA LEU A 63 -4.68 24.31 2.40
C LEU A 63 -5.52 24.37 3.67
N TRP A 64 -5.54 23.28 4.45
CA TRP A 64 -6.30 23.23 5.70
C TRP A 64 -5.70 24.09 6.81
N SER A 65 -4.36 24.08 6.94
CA SER A 65 -3.64 24.84 7.95
C SER A 65 -3.70 26.35 7.69
N TYR A 66 -3.82 26.78 6.43
CA TYR A 66 -4.03 28.19 6.10
C TYR A 66 -5.38 28.72 6.64
N LEU A 67 -6.41 27.88 6.59
CA LEU A 67 -7.77 28.26 7.02
C LEU A 67 -8.01 28.06 8.53
N ASN A 68 -7.42 27.03 9.14
CA ASN A 68 -7.75 26.59 10.50
C ASN A 68 -6.58 26.68 11.49
N GLY A 69 -5.39 27.09 11.02
CA GLY A 69 -4.16 27.05 11.79
C GLY A 69 -3.57 25.63 11.91
N PHE A 70 -2.33 25.56 12.40
CA PHE A 70 -1.64 24.31 12.62
C PHE A 70 -2.01 23.71 13.98
N ASN A 71 -2.47 22.45 14.00
CA ASN A 71 -2.84 21.74 15.21
C ASN A 71 -1.78 20.69 15.58
N LEU A 72 -0.93 21.04 16.55
CA LEU A 72 0.17 20.18 17.01
C LEU A 72 -0.29 18.84 17.63
N PRO A 73 -1.32 18.79 18.50
CA PRO A 73 -1.85 17.51 19.00
C PRO A 73 -2.32 16.57 17.89
N ARG A 74 -3.06 17.09 16.89
CA ARG A 74 -3.49 16.28 15.73
C ARG A 74 -2.32 15.84 14.87
N PHE A 75 -1.28 16.67 14.74
CA PHE A 75 -0.06 16.30 14.03
C PHE A 75 0.63 15.10 14.67
N GLN A 76 0.79 15.11 15.99
CA GLN A 76 1.39 14.00 16.74
C GLN A 76 0.57 12.71 16.62
N GLN A 77 -0.76 12.80 16.73
CA GLN A 77 -1.64 11.64 16.52
C GLN A 77 -1.56 11.11 15.08
N GLY A 78 -1.62 11.99 14.09
CA GLY A 78 -1.49 11.63 12.67
C GLY A 78 -0.15 10.97 12.37
N PHE A 79 0.94 11.44 12.98
CA PHE A 79 2.26 10.83 12.87
C PHE A 79 2.28 9.41 13.44
N ALA A 80 1.76 9.20 14.65
CA ALA A 80 1.68 7.85 15.24
C ALA A 80 0.84 6.89 14.39
N LEU A 81 -0.32 7.34 13.90
CA LEU A 81 -1.18 6.54 13.02
C LEU A 81 -0.52 6.28 11.66
N SER A 82 0.26 7.22 11.11
CA SER A 82 0.96 7.04 9.84
C SER A 82 2.02 5.93 9.88
N ILE A 83 2.76 5.82 11.00
CA ILE A 83 3.72 4.74 11.21
C ILE A 83 2.97 3.41 11.19
N ILE A 84 1.88 3.32 11.93
CA ILE A 84 1.05 2.11 11.98
C ILE A 84 0.49 1.76 10.60
N ALA A 85 -0.03 2.74 9.85
CA ALA A 85 -0.51 2.52 8.49
C ALA A 85 0.58 1.95 7.58
N VAL A 86 1.77 2.56 7.59
CA VAL A 86 2.86 2.17 6.69
C VAL A 86 3.42 0.80 7.05
N PHE A 87 3.59 0.49 8.34
CA PHE A 87 4.08 -0.81 8.75
C PHE A 87 3.03 -1.91 8.58
N CYS A 88 1.80 -1.71 9.05
CA CYS A 88 0.77 -2.74 9.04
C CYS A 88 0.18 -2.96 7.64
N ALA A 89 -0.14 -1.89 6.91
CA ALA A 89 -0.82 -2.03 5.63
C ALA A 89 0.13 -2.09 4.43
N PHE A 90 1.15 -1.23 4.35
CA PHE A 90 2.04 -1.20 3.18
C PHE A 90 3.16 -2.23 3.27
N PHE A 91 3.93 -2.26 4.37
CA PHE A 91 5.10 -3.12 4.46
C PHE A 91 4.75 -4.61 4.39
N PHE A 92 3.77 -5.08 5.16
CA PHE A 92 3.34 -6.49 5.10
C PHE A 92 2.76 -6.87 3.74
N HIS A 93 2.08 -5.95 3.06
CA HIS A 93 1.54 -6.17 1.72
C HIS A 93 2.65 -6.47 0.70
N GLU A 94 3.60 -5.54 0.56
CA GLU A 94 4.73 -5.68 -0.37
C GLU A 94 5.60 -6.89 0.01
N MET A 95 5.79 -7.12 1.31
CA MET A 95 6.56 -8.28 1.75
C MET A 95 5.90 -9.60 1.37
N SER A 96 4.57 -9.66 1.42
CA SER A 96 3.81 -10.87 1.08
C SER A 96 3.92 -11.22 -0.39
N HIS A 97 3.88 -10.23 -1.30
CA HIS A 97 4.21 -10.45 -2.71
C HIS A 97 5.61 -11.04 -2.87
N LYS A 98 6.60 -10.42 -2.23
CA LYS A 98 8.01 -10.81 -2.34
C LYS A 98 8.23 -12.24 -1.86
N LEU A 99 7.79 -12.55 -0.63
CA LEU A 99 7.99 -13.86 -0.01
C LEU A 99 7.26 -14.96 -0.79
N THR A 100 6.09 -14.66 -1.36
CA THR A 100 5.34 -15.60 -2.20
C THR A 100 6.06 -15.85 -3.52
N ALA A 101 6.64 -14.82 -4.15
CA ALA A 101 7.46 -15.01 -5.35
C ALA A 101 8.71 -15.88 -5.05
N GLN A 102 9.39 -15.64 -3.93
CA GLN A 102 10.52 -16.46 -3.50
C GLN A 102 10.12 -17.90 -3.14
N HIS A 103 8.89 -18.10 -2.65
CA HIS A 103 8.34 -19.44 -2.42
C HIS A 103 8.28 -20.24 -3.73
N TYR A 104 7.86 -19.60 -4.83
CA TYR A 104 7.84 -20.19 -6.18
C TYR A 104 9.20 -20.26 -6.87
N ARG A 105 10.29 -19.97 -6.15
CA ARG A 105 11.65 -19.93 -6.72
C ARG A 105 11.76 -18.91 -7.87
N LEU A 106 11.09 -17.76 -7.72
CA LEU A 106 11.33 -16.59 -8.55
C LEU A 106 12.29 -15.65 -7.82
N TRP A 107 13.17 -15.00 -8.56
CA TRP A 107 13.90 -13.85 -8.04
C TRP A 107 12.89 -12.73 -7.78
N SER A 108 12.95 -12.04 -6.64
CA SER A 108 12.08 -10.89 -6.37
C SER A 108 12.73 -9.80 -5.50
N GLU A 109 12.48 -8.54 -5.84
CA GLU A 109 12.93 -7.37 -5.10
C GLU A 109 11.94 -6.20 -5.21
N PHE A 110 11.71 -5.49 -4.10
CA PHE A 110 10.96 -4.23 -4.13
C PHE A 110 11.73 -3.11 -4.85
N ARG A 111 11.03 -2.37 -5.70
CA ARG A 111 11.53 -1.19 -6.40
C ARG A 111 10.58 -0.02 -6.19
N MET A 112 11.07 1.03 -5.55
CA MET A 112 10.30 2.25 -5.36
C MET A 112 10.16 3.02 -6.68
N ASN A 113 9.06 3.72 -6.84
CA ASN A 113 8.88 4.70 -7.91
C ASN A 113 9.00 6.11 -7.29
N LEU A 114 10.18 6.72 -7.45
CA LEU A 114 10.46 8.01 -6.84
C LEU A 114 9.54 9.12 -7.39
N LYS A 115 9.19 9.09 -8.68
CA LYS A 115 8.36 10.13 -9.30
C LYS A 115 6.96 10.15 -8.67
N SER A 116 6.33 8.99 -8.54
CA SER A 116 5.02 8.90 -7.91
C SER A 116 5.09 9.28 -6.44
N LEU A 117 6.11 8.81 -5.70
CA LEU A 117 6.31 9.18 -4.29
C LEU A 117 6.46 10.69 -4.08
N LEU A 118 7.20 11.38 -4.95
CA LEU A 118 7.34 12.84 -4.90
C LEU A 118 6.02 13.54 -5.21
N ILE A 119 5.25 13.04 -6.18
CA ILE A 119 3.91 13.55 -6.47
C ILE A 119 2.99 13.34 -5.25
N SER A 120 3.01 12.16 -4.62
CA SER A 120 2.25 11.88 -3.40
C SER A 120 2.61 12.85 -2.28
N LEU A 121 3.90 13.15 -2.12
CA LEU A 121 4.40 14.05 -1.09
C LEU A 121 3.89 15.47 -1.30
N VAL A 122 4.00 15.99 -2.52
CA VAL A 122 3.50 17.33 -2.87
C VAL A 122 1.99 17.40 -2.67
N LEU A 123 1.24 16.44 -3.20
CA LEU A 123 -0.23 16.42 -3.07
C LEU A 123 -0.65 16.31 -1.60
N SER A 124 -0.02 15.45 -0.82
CA SER A 124 -0.39 15.25 0.57
C SER A 124 -0.08 16.46 1.43
N ILE A 125 1.09 17.09 1.26
CA ILE A 125 1.45 18.30 2.01
C ILE A 125 0.56 19.47 1.60
N THR A 126 0.17 19.59 0.33
CA THR A 126 -0.63 20.73 -0.14
C THR A 126 -2.12 20.55 0.12
N THR A 127 -2.72 19.45 -0.35
CA THR A 127 -4.16 19.20 -0.35
C THR A 127 -4.62 18.21 0.71
N GLY A 128 -3.71 17.43 1.29
CA GLY A 128 -4.05 16.30 2.14
C GLY A 128 -4.42 15.05 1.35
N PHE A 129 -4.31 15.02 0.03
CA PHE A 129 -4.58 13.82 -0.76
C PHE A 129 -3.32 12.97 -0.95
N VAL A 130 -3.39 11.67 -0.63
CA VAL A 130 -2.29 10.72 -0.85
C VAL A 130 -2.54 9.93 -2.14
N PHE A 131 -1.74 10.23 -3.17
CA PHE A 131 -1.66 9.35 -4.34
C PHE A 131 -0.68 8.19 -4.07
N ALA A 132 -1.13 7.12 -3.42
CA ALA A 132 -0.25 6.05 -2.96
C ALA A 132 0.13 5.06 -4.08
N ALA A 133 1.15 5.38 -4.87
CA ALA A 133 1.80 4.45 -5.80
C ALA A 133 3.30 4.32 -5.47
N PRO A 134 3.66 3.70 -4.33
CA PRO A 134 5.01 3.78 -3.76
C PRO A 134 6.08 3.03 -4.56
N GLY A 135 5.69 1.96 -5.23
CA GLY A 135 6.60 1.06 -5.91
C GLY A 135 5.91 -0.24 -6.28
N THR A 136 6.68 -1.24 -6.64
CA THR A 136 6.17 -2.60 -6.87
C THR A 136 7.26 -3.63 -6.60
N VAL A 137 6.85 -4.82 -6.19
CA VAL A 137 7.74 -5.98 -6.14
C VAL A 137 7.95 -6.52 -7.54
N MET A 138 9.18 -6.41 -8.01
CA MET A 138 9.60 -6.98 -9.28
C MET A 138 9.97 -8.45 -9.06
N PHE A 139 9.52 -9.34 -9.95
CA PHE A 139 9.95 -10.73 -9.94
C PHE A 139 10.32 -11.25 -11.34
N ARG A 140 11.15 -12.29 -11.39
CA ARG A 140 11.65 -12.92 -12.62
C ARG A 140 11.76 -14.44 -12.48
N GLY A 141 11.48 -15.15 -13.57
CA GLY A 141 11.58 -16.62 -13.65
C GLY A 141 10.42 -17.31 -14.38
N GLU A 142 9.82 -16.65 -15.38
CA GLU A 142 8.70 -17.18 -16.20
C GLU A 142 7.58 -17.84 -15.37
N PRO A 143 6.89 -17.06 -14.52
CA PRO A 143 5.85 -17.61 -13.67
C PRO A 143 4.68 -18.16 -14.48
N ARG A 144 4.12 -19.27 -14.00
CA ARG A 144 2.85 -19.79 -14.49
C ARG A 144 1.72 -18.86 -14.04
N VAL A 145 0.61 -18.87 -14.78
CA VAL A 145 -0.57 -18.02 -14.49
C VAL A 145 -1.04 -18.14 -13.04
N PHE A 146 -1.03 -19.35 -12.47
CA PHE A 146 -1.42 -19.55 -11.08
C PHE A 146 -0.41 -19.00 -10.06
N GLU A 147 0.88 -19.02 -10.38
CA GLU A 147 1.92 -18.46 -9.51
C GLU A 147 1.82 -16.94 -9.49
N GLU A 148 1.60 -16.32 -10.66
CA GLU A 148 1.34 -14.88 -10.75
C GLU A 148 0.05 -14.48 -10.02
N GLY A 149 -1.01 -15.29 -10.13
CA GLY A 149 -2.25 -15.10 -9.37
C GLY A 149 -2.06 -15.19 -7.86
N HIS A 150 -1.31 -16.18 -7.37
CA HIS A 150 -0.98 -16.32 -5.94
C HIS A 150 -0.09 -15.20 -5.43
N ILE A 151 0.91 -14.77 -6.21
CA ILE A 151 1.76 -13.64 -5.87
C ILE A 151 0.91 -12.39 -5.75
N ALA A 152 0.06 -12.09 -6.74
CA ALA A 152 -0.84 -10.95 -6.71
C ALA A 152 -1.82 -11.01 -5.53
N LEU A 153 -2.37 -12.19 -5.21
CA LEU A 153 -3.28 -12.35 -4.07
C LEU A 153 -2.58 -12.12 -2.72
N ALA A 154 -1.29 -12.42 -2.61
CA ALA A 154 -0.57 -12.43 -1.33
C ALA A 154 -0.61 -11.08 -0.60
N GLY A 155 -0.46 -9.96 -1.31
CA GLY A 155 -0.56 -8.62 -0.72
C GLY A 155 -1.94 -8.35 -0.14
N PRO A 156 -3.01 -8.32 -0.95
CA PRO A 156 -4.38 -8.13 -0.46
C PRO A 156 -4.79 -9.11 0.63
N LEU A 157 -4.37 -10.36 0.54
CA LEU A 157 -4.63 -11.39 1.53
C LEU A 157 -3.97 -11.07 2.88
N ALA A 158 -2.72 -10.60 2.90
CA ALA A 158 -2.05 -10.21 4.14
C ALA A 158 -2.78 -9.09 4.87
N ASN A 159 -3.23 -8.06 4.13
CA ASN A 159 -4.01 -6.97 4.70
C ASN A 159 -5.35 -7.46 5.24
N ILE A 160 -6.07 -8.30 4.48
CA ILE A 160 -7.35 -8.84 4.91
C ILE A 160 -7.19 -9.73 6.15
N ILE A 161 -6.13 -10.56 6.24
CA ILE A 161 -5.83 -11.35 7.43
C ILE A 161 -5.59 -10.44 8.65
N LEU A 162 -4.76 -9.40 8.51
CA LEU A 162 -4.53 -8.44 9.59
C LEU A 162 -5.84 -7.77 10.01
N ALA A 163 -6.64 -7.29 9.06
CA ALA A 163 -7.96 -6.72 9.35
C ALA A 163 -8.87 -7.69 10.09
N SER A 164 -8.95 -8.95 9.65
CA SER A 164 -9.75 -9.99 10.30
C SER A 164 -9.30 -10.32 11.71
N MET A 165 -7.99 -10.29 11.97
CA MET A 165 -7.44 -10.54 13.32
C MET A 165 -7.76 -9.39 14.27
N PHE A 166 -7.62 -8.14 13.84
CA PHE A 166 -7.82 -6.97 14.70
C PHE A 166 -9.30 -6.55 14.83
N THR A 167 -10.17 -6.89 13.88
CA THR A 167 -11.61 -6.56 13.95
C THR A 167 -12.30 -7.10 15.21
N PRO A 168 -12.23 -8.40 15.57
CA PRO A 168 -12.88 -8.90 16.77
C PRO A 168 -12.26 -8.29 18.04
N VAL A 169 -10.94 -8.05 18.05
CA VAL A 169 -10.25 -7.38 19.17
C VAL A 169 -10.76 -5.94 19.34
N TYR A 170 -10.99 -5.22 18.25
CA TYR A 170 -11.58 -3.89 18.28
C TYR A 170 -13.00 -3.91 18.85
N LEU A 171 -13.83 -4.87 18.41
CA LEU A 171 -15.22 -4.98 18.83
C LEU A 171 -15.38 -5.34 20.31
N THR A 172 -14.46 -6.12 20.90
CA THR A 172 -14.50 -6.47 22.33
C THR A 172 -14.00 -5.34 23.24
N LEU A 173 -13.08 -4.51 22.75
CA LEU A 173 -12.56 -3.36 23.47
C LEU A 173 -13.46 -2.12 23.37
N PHE A 174 -14.55 -2.18 22.60
CA PHE A 174 -15.44 -1.05 22.41
C PHE A 174 -16.34 -0.86 23.65
N THR A 175 -15.84 -0.08 24.59
CA THR A 175 -16.61 0.54 25.68
C THR A 175 -16.79 2.03 25.38
N ASP A 176 -17.87 2.66 25.87
CA ASP A 176 -18.38 3.99 25.49
C ASP A 176 -17.39 5.18 25.52
N SER A 177 -16.16 4.99 26.01
CA SER A 177 -15.06 5.95 25.95
C SER A 177 -13.89 5.40 25.12
N ILE A 178 -13.64 6.00 23.96
CA ILE A 178 -12.58 5.54 23.04
C ILE A 178 -11.26 6.11 23.52
N GLY A 179 -10.55 5.33 24.32
CA GLY A 179 -9.15 5.57 24.62
C GLY A 179 -8.27 5.49 23.37
N LEU A 180 -7.01 5.92 23.50
CA LEU A 180 -6.04 5.92 22.40
C LEU A 180 -5.83 4.51 21.81
N ILE A 181 -5.84 3.46 22.66
CA ILE A 181 -5.58 2.07 22.25
C ILE A 181 -6.71 1.53 21.33
N PRO A 182 -8.01 1.55 21.71
CA PRO A 182 -9.09 1.19 20.80
C PRO A 182 -9.06 1.95 19.48
N LYS A 183 -8.75 3.25 19.51
CA LYS A 183 -8.60 4.08 18.30
C LYS A 183 -7.51 3.56 17.37
N MET A 184 -6.32 3.24 17.90
CA MET A 184 -5.21 2.69 17.11
C MET A 184 -5.56 1.32 16.52
N ILE A 185 -6.19 0.44 17.30
CA ILE A 185 -6.60 -0.90 16.84
C ILE A 185 -7.64 -0.77 15.73
N GLY A 186 -8.68 0.03 15.91
CA GLY A 186 -9.69 0.23 14.88
C GLY A 186 -9.12 0.89 13.62
N PHE A 187 -8.14 1.79 13.78
CA PHE A 187 -7.41 2.36 12.65
C PHE A 187 -6.59 1.29 11.89
N ILE A 188 -5.95 0.34 12.58
CA ILE A 188 -5.28 -0.82 11.95
C ILE A 188 -6.28 -1.62 11.11
N CYS A 189 -7.48 -1.88 11.62
CA CYS A 189 -8.54 -2.56 10.88
C CYS A 189 -8.87 -1.77 9.61
N LEU A 190 -9.22 -0.49 9.77
CA LEU A 190 -9.66 0.38 8.68
C LEU A 190 -8.61 0.47 7.57
N ILE A 191 -7.35 0.78 7.91
CA ILE A 191 -6.31 0.98 6.89
C ILE A 191 -6.00 -0.31 6.14
N ASN A 192 -6.02 -1.47 6.80
CA ASN A 192 -5.79 -2.75 6.15
C ASN A 192 -6.95 -3.15 5.24
N ILE A 193 -8.20 -2.96 5.68
CA ILE A 193 -9.38 -3.19 4.83
C ILE A 193 -9.29 -2.31 3.59
N VAL A 194 -9.09 -1.01 3.79
CA VAL A 194 -9.02 -0.04 2.69
C VAL A 194 -7.91 -0.39 1.71
N PHE A 195 -6.68 -0.60 2.20
CA PHE A 195 -5.53 -0.90 1.34
C PHE A 195 -5.66 -2.25 0.62
N GLY A 196 -6.18 -3.28 1.31
CA GLY A 196 -6.45 -4.58 0.71
C GLY A 196 -7.55 -4.52 -0.36
N SER A 197 -8.67 -3.85 -0.06
CA SER A 197 -9.80 -3.68 -0.99
C SER A 197 -9.41 -2.85 -2.21
N PHE A 198 -8.63 -1.78 -2.06
CA PHE A 198 -8.13 -0.98 -3.19
C PHE A 198 -7.28 -1.82 -4.15
N ASN A 199 -6.40 -2.68 -3.61
CA ASN A 199 -5.59 -3.56 -4.45
C ASN A 199 -6.39 -4.73 -5.05
N LEU A 200 -7.61 -5.01 -4.59
CA LEU A 200 -8.50 -5.96 -5.26
C LEU A 200 -9.30 -5.34 -6.41
N LEU A 201 -9.20 -4.03 -6.67
CA LEU A 201 -9.93 -3.42 -7.79
C LEU A 201 -9.50 -4.02 -9.15
N PRO A 202 -10.44 -4.19 -10.10
CA PRO A 202 -10.19 -4.87 -11.37
C PRO A 202 -9.48 -3.98 -12.41
N PHE A 203 -8.52 -3.14 -12.00
CA PHE A 203 -7.72 -2.31 -12.91
C PHE A 203 -6.30 -2.86 -13.07
N LYS A 204 -5.73 -2.71 -14.26
CA LYS A 204 -4.41 -3.28 -14.63
C LYS A 204 -3.25 -2.94 -13.68
N SER A 205 -3.34 -1.80 -12.99
CA SER A 205 -2.31 -1.34 -12.05
C SER A 205 -2.39 -2.01 -10.67
N PHE A 206 -3.52 -2.66 -10.35
CA PHE A 206 -3.77 -3.31 -9.06
C PHE A 206 -3.70 -4.83 -9.16
N ASP A 207 -3.46 -5.48 -8.02
CA ASP A 207 -3.31 -6.93 -7.95
C ASP A 207 -4.56 -7.70 -8.35
N GLY A 208 -5.74 -7.15 -8.05
CA GLY A 208 -7.03 -7.74 -8.33
C GLY A 208 -7.18 -8.13 -9.80
N TYR A 209 -6.60 -7.36 -10.72
CA TYR A 209 -6.59 -7.70 -12.15
C TYR A 209 -5.92 -9.06 -12.42
N LYS A 210 -4.78 -9.34 -11.80
CA LYS A 210 -4.06 -10.61 -11.93
C LYS A 210 -4.78 -11.75 -11.20
N VAL A 211 -5.38 -11.47 -10.05
CA VAL A 211 -6.19 -12.46 -9.32
C VAL A 211 -7.40 -12.90 -10.15
N ILE A 212 -8.08 -11.97 -10.84
CA ILE A 212 -9.20 -12.30 -11.74
C ILE A 212 -8.75 -13.20 -12.89
N GLN A 213 -7.60 -12.90 -13.50
CA GLN A 213 -7.05 -13.70 -14.60
C GLN A 213 -6.74 -15.13 -14.18
N TRP A 214 -6.26 -15.32 -12.95
CA TRP A 214 -6.01 -16.65 -12.41
C TRP A 214 -7.29 -17.36 -11.96
N ASN A 215 -8.09 -16.72 -11.10
CA ASN A 215 -9.30 -17.30 -10.55
C ASN A 215 -10.32 -16.22 -10.12
N LYS A 216 -11.35 -16.02 -10.96
CA LYS A 216 -12.44 -15.08 -10.68
C LYS A 216 -13.21 -15.36 -9.40
N TYR A 217 -13.34 -16.62 -8.97
CA TYR A 217 -14.10 -16.98 -7.78
C TYR A 217 -13.34 -16.61 -6.51
N VAL A 218 -12.04 -16.83 -6.48
CA VAL A 218 -11.18 -16.38 -5.38
C VAL A 218 -11.23 -14.85 -5.27
N TRP A 219 -11.18 -14.15 -6.39
CA TRP A 219 -11.34 -12.70 -6.40
C TRP A 219 -12.69 -12.25 -5.81
N ILE A 220 -13.81 -12.86 -6.24
CA ILE A 220 -15.16 -12.54 -5.69
C ILE A 220 -15.19 -12.77 -4.17
N ILE A 221 -14.68 -13.91 -3.69
CA ILE A 221 -14.65 -14.22 -2.25
C ILE A 221 -13.86 -13.16 -1.48
N MET A 222 -12.68 -12.77 -1.98
CA MET A 222 -11.84 -11.76 -1.34
C MET A 222 -12.50 -10.39 -1.31
N VAL A 223 -13.12 -9.97 -2.42
CA VAL A 223 -13.87 -8.70 -2.48
C VAL A 223 -15.03 -8.71 -1.50
N MET A 224 -15.86 -9.76 -1.53
CA MET A 224 -17.02 -9.87 -0.64
C MET A 224 -16.62 -9.89 0.83
N TYR A 225 -15.57 -10.64 1.17
CA TYR A 225 -15.08 -10.70 2.54
C TYR A 225 -14.51 -9.35 3.01
N SER A 226 -13.75 -8.66 2.15
CA SER A 226 -13.26 -7.31 2.44
C SER A 226 -14.40 -6.29 2.61
N LEU A 227 -15.48 -6.42 1.84
CA LEU A 227 -16.68 -5.59 1.95
C LEU A 227 -17.42 -5.86 3.26
N ILE A 228 -17.54 -7.11 3.69
CA ILE A 228 -18.14 -7.46 4.99
C ILE A 228 -17.36 -6.81 6.13
N LEU A 229 -16.02 -6.94 6.12
CA LEU A 229 -15.18 -6.29 7.13
C LEU A 229 -15.33 -4.76 7.10
N PHE A 230 -15.39 -4.16 5.91
CA PHE A 230 -15.64 -2.73 5.76
C PHE A 230 -16.98 -2.31 6.35
N LEU A 231 -18.06 -3.04 6.06
CA LEU A 231 -19.39 -2.75 6.58
C LEU A 231 -19.43 -2.84 8.11
N ILE A 232 -18.73 -3.80 8.71
CA ILE A 232 -18.60 -3.95 10.17
C ILE A 232 -17.88 -2.74 10.79
N ILE A 233 -16.79 -2.25 10.16
CA ILE A 233 -15.98 -1.15 10.69
C ILE A 233 -16.55 0.24 10.34
N SER A 234 -17.33 0.35 9.27
CA SER A 234 -17.81 1.63 8.72
C SER A 234 -18.54 2.55 9.72
N PRO A 235 -19.38 2.05 10.66
CA PRO A 235 -20.05 2.90 11.65
C PRO A 235 -19.07 3.58 12.62
N PHE A 236 -17.86 3.03 12.76
CA PHE A 236 -16.85 3.50 13.69
C PHE A 236 -15.87 4.49 13.07
N ILE A 237 -15.82 4.63 11.73
CA ILE A 237 -14.85 5.48 11.01
C ILE A 237 -14.69 6.89 11.62
N PRO A 238 -15.76 7.63 11.98
CA PRO A 238 -15.62 8.96 12.57
C PRO A 238 -14.77 8.98 13.84
N LYS A 239 -14.82 7.90 14.63
CA LYS A 239 -14.08 7.76 15.88
C LYS A 239 -12.62 7.33 15.68
N LEU A 240 -12.30 6.74 14.53
CA LEU A 240 -10.97 6.20 14.22
C LEU A 240 -10.02 7.26 13.68
N LEU A 241 -10.54 8.29 13.04
CA LEU A 241 -9.74 9.37 12.44
C LEU A 241 -9.49 10.50 13.46
N PRO A 242 -8.34 11.18 13.42
CA PRO A 242 -8.01 12.31 14.31
C PRO A 242 -8.73 13.61 13.95
N ILE A 243 -9.81 13.52 13.16
CA ILE A 243 -10.57 14.63 12.60
C ILE A 243 -11.62 15.16 13.58
N TYR A 244 -12.03 14.32 14.54
CA TYR A 244 -13.04 14.60 15.55
C TYR A 244 -12.41 14.58 16.95
#